data_AF-A0A3D2U0V1-F1
#
_entry.id   AF-A0A3D2U0V1-F1
#
_cell.length_a   1.000
_cell.length_b   1.000
_cell.length_c   1.000
_cell.angle_alpha   90.00
_cell.angle_beta   90.00
_cell.angle_gamma   90.00
#
_symmetry.space_group_name_H-M   'P 1'
#
loop_
_entity.id
_entity.type
_entity.pdbx_description
1 polymer ?
#
loop_
_entity_poly.entity_id
_entity_poly.type
_entity_poly.pdbx_seq_one_letter_code
_entity_poly.pdbx_strand_id
1 'polypeptide(L)'
;MWSRLGFVPLVVGIVLCGGIDELSLAEAPAAGPESAESIVARLVAAARIYDKREMRTASDQLVQKGHAAVPCLRSILGDVDDNVRWQAVVALGRIGRPAAMESVPELIAACGDRDADVRGAAAVSLGLLRVKRARDAVSRLRRDGQP
;
A
#
# COMPACT_ATOMS: atom_id res chain seq x y z
N MET A 1 40.61 -32.20 -16.39
CA MET A 1 41.76 -31.44 -16.93
C MET A 1 41.37 -29.97 -16.98
N TRP A 2 41.91 -29.19 -16.05
CA TRP A 2 41.76 -27.73 -15.96
C TRP A 2 42.83 -27.02 -16.79
N SER A 3 42.52 -25.83 -17.33
CA SER A 3 43.39 -24.65 -17.61
C SER A 3 42.52 -23.64 -18.39
N ARG A 4 42.06 -22.46 -17.95
CA ARG A 4 42.55 -21.36 -17.08
C ARG A 4 43.68 -20.51 -17.72
N LEU A 5 43.38 -19.21 -17.89
CA LEU A 5 44.19 -17.98 -18.14
C LEU A 5 44.54 -17.63 -19.60
N GLY A 6 44.45 -16.37 -20.08
CA GLY A 6 44.25 -15.03 -19.46
C GLY A 6 43.44 -14.08 -20.39
N PHE A 7 42.72 -13.04 -19.92
CA PHE A 7 43.16 -11.75 -19.33
C PHE A 7 44.03 -10.97 -20.37
N VAL A 8 43.78 -9.73 -20.84
CA VAL A 8 43.10 -8.51 -20.32
C VAL A 8 42.79 -7.50 -21.49
N PRO A 9 42.35 -6.24 -21.27
CA PRO A 9 41.09 -5.68 -21.78
C PRO A 9 41.28 -4.64 -22.91
N LEU A 10 40.19 -4.11 -23.47
CA LEU A 10 40.21 -2.73 -23.97
C LEU A 10 39.01 -1.96 -23.44
N VAL A 11 39.35 -1.20 -22.41
CA VAL A 11 38.61 -0.06 -21.89
C VAL A 11 38.41 0.93 -23.04
N VAL A 12 37.17 1.13 -23.47
CA VAL A 12 36.72 2.44 -23.95
C VAL A 12 35.77 2.97 -22.89
N GLY A 13 36.36 3.72 -21.96
CA GLY A 13 35.60 4.48 -20.99
C GLY A 13 34.96 5.68 -21.67
N ILE A 14 33.65 5.81 -21.53
CA ILE A 14 33.00 7.10 -21.42
C ILE A 14 32.12 7.01 -20.18
N VAL A 15 32.66 7.50 -19.07
CA VAL A 15 31.90 7.88 -17.88
C VAL A 15 31.31 9.25 -18.19
N LEU A 16 29.98 9.39 -18.03
CA LEU A 16 29.28 10.50 -17.36
C LEU A 16 27.82 10.58 -17.86
N CYS A 17 26.89 10.05 -17.08
CA CYS A 17 25.85 10.82 -16.39
C CYS A 17 24.82 9.86 -15.78
N GLY A 18 24.38 10.19 -14.57
CA GLY A 18 23.60 9.31 -13.72
C GLY A 18 22.16 9.06 -14.18
N GLY A 19 21.52 8.15 -13.43
CA GLY A 19 20.09 7.88 -13.48
C GLY A 19 19.69 7.08 -14.72
N ILE A 20 19.45 5.80 -14.56
CA ILE A 20 18.15 5.26 -14.16
C ILE A 20 18.29 3.74 -14.06
N ASP A 21 17.64 3.22 -13.04
CA ASP A 21 17.46 1.83 -12.72
C ASP A 21 17.33 0.92 -13.94
N GLU A 22 18.08 -0.16 -13.83
CA GLU A 22 17.99 -1.39 -14.57
C GLU A 22 16.51 -1.79 -14.77
N LEU A 23 16.11 -1.72 -16.03
CA LEU A 23 14.94 -2.32 -16.66
C LEU A 23 14.57 -3.69 -16.05
N SER A 24 13.86 -3.68 -14.94
CA SER A 24 13.02 -4.79 -14.53
C SER A 24 11.72 -4.69 -15.29
N LEU A 25 11.67 -5.35 -16.45
CA LEU A 25 10.44 -5.74 -17.12
C LEU A 25 9.52 -6.44 -16.11
N ALA A 26 8.65 -5.68 -15.45
CA ALA A 26 7.46 -6.21 -14.84
C ALA A 26 6.37 -6.13 -15.92
N GLU A 27 6.15 -7.28 -16.55
CA GLU A 27 4.98 -7.59 -17.35
C GLU A 27 3.75 -6.88 -16.80
N ALA A 28 3.23 -5.91 -17.55
CA ALA A 28 1.94 -5.31 -17.26
C ALA A 28 0.88 -6.42 -17.39
N PRO A 29 0.21 -6.84 -16.30
CA PRO A 29 -0.86 -7.78 -16.46
C PRO A 29 -2.01 -7.03 -17.11
N ALA A 30 -2.43 -7.53 -18.28
CA ALA A 30 -3.66 -7.12 -18.94
C ALA A 30 -4.83 -7.24 -17.96
N ALA A 31 -5.19 -6.13 -17.31
CA ALA A 31 -6.38 -6.03 -16.49
C ALA A 31 -7.34 -5.08 -17.21
N GLY A 32 -8.43 -5.64 -17.74
CA GLY A 32 -9.47 -4.87 -18.40
C GLY A 32 -10.05 -3.76 -17.51
N PRO A 33 -10.95 -2.91 -18.04
CA PRO A 33 -11.45 -1.69 -17.38
C PRO A 33 -12.17 -1.89 -16.01
N GLU A 34 -12.34 -3.13 -15.55
CA GLU A 34 -12.81 -3.51 -14.21
C GLU A 34 -11.67 -3.99 -13.27
N SER A 35 -10.44 -3.56 -13.51
CA SER A 35 -9.29 -3.83 -12.63
C SER A 35 -9.47 -3.20 -11.25
N ALA A 36 -8.82 -3.75 -10.22
CA ALA A 36 -8.79 -3.18 -8.88
C ALA A 36 -8.33 -1.71 -8.89
N GLU A 37 -7.45 -1.35 -9.83
CA GLU A 37 -6.95 0.01 -10.06
C GLU A 37 -8.06 0.99 -10.46
N SER A 38 -9.00 0.58 -11.32
CA SER A 38 -10.14 1.40 -11.75
C SER A 38 -11.07 1.70 -10.58
N ILE A 39 -11.29 0.71 -9.71
CA ILE A 39 -12.11 0.86 -8.51
C ILE A 39 -11.41 1.76 -7.48
N VAL A 40 -10.08 1.63 -7.33
CA VAL A 40 -9.28 2.53 -6.50
C VAL A 40 -9.33 3.96 -7.05
N ALA A 41 -9.23 4.16 -8.37
CA ALA A 41 -9.33 5.50 -8.97
C ALA A 41 -10.70 6.14 -8.69
N ARG A 42 -11.78 5.37 -8.77
CA ARG A 42 -13.13 5.81 -8.38
C ARG A 42 -13.21 6.14 -6.90
N LEU A 43 -12.65 5.30 -6.03
CA LEU A 43 -12.58 5.54 -4.59
C LEU A 43 -11.86 6.87 -4.30
N VAL A 44 -10.73 7.12 -4.94
CA VAL A 44 -9.94 8.35 -4.79
C VAL A 44 -10.73 9.56 -5.26
N ALA A 45 -11.35 9.48 -6.44
CA ALA A 45 -12.18 10.57 -6.95
C ALA A 45 -13.36 10.88 -6.03
N ALA A 46 -14.06 9.83 -5.56
CA ALA A 46 -15.19 9.94 -4.63
C ALA A 46 -14.78 10.50 -3.26
N ALA A 47 -13.61 10.11 -2.75
CA ALA A 47 -13.09 10.63 -1.49
C ALA A 47 -12.80 12.14 -1.56
N ARG A 48 -12.23 12.62 -2.67
CA ARG A 48 -11.92 14.04 -2.86
C ARG A 48 -13.16 14.93 -2.94
N ILE A 49 -14.24 14.44 -3.54
CA ILE A 49 -15.52 15.16 -3.60
C ILE A 49 -16.45 14.84 -2.41
N TYR A 50 -15.97 14.03 -1.46
CA TYR A 50 -16.72 13.55 -0.30
C TYR A 50 -18.08 12.89 -0.65
N ASP A 51 -18.11 12.06 -1.69
CA ASP A 51 -19.29 11.26 -2.01
C ASP A 51 -19.31 9.96 -1.20
N LYS A 52 -20.05 9.98 -0.08
CA LYS A 52 -20.23 8.83 0.82
C LYS A 52 -20.79 7.59 0.12
N ARG A 53 -21.68 7.78 -0.85
CA ARG A 53 -22.37 6.64 -1.50
C ARG A 53 -21.39 5.93 -2.41
N GLU A 54 -20.68 6.68 -3.23
CA GLU A 54 -19.69 6.14 -4.16
C GLU A 54 -18.48 5.56 -3.42
N MET A 55 -17.99 6.24 -2.37
CA MET A 55 -16.93 5.71 -1.50
C MET A 55 -17.31 4.34 -0.92
N ARG A 56 -18.54 4.18 -0.44
CA ARG A 56 -19.01 2.90 0.12
C ARG A 56 -19.07 1.82 -0.95
N THR A 57 -19.63 2.12 -2.12
CA THR A 57 -19.71 1.17 -3.22
C THR A 57 -18.33 0.73 -3.70
N ALA A 58 -17.40 1.66 -3.90
CA ALA A 58 -16.03 1.34 -4.30
C ALA A 58 -15.30 0.53 -3.22
N SER A 59 -15.45 0.89 -1.95
CA SER A 59 -14.89 0.13 -0.82
C SER A 59 -15.43 -1.30 -0.77
N ASP A 60 -16.74 -1.50 -0.92
CA ASP A 60 -17.37 -2.82 -0.93
C ASP A 60 -16.87 -3.69 -2.12
N GLN A 61 -16.69 -3.09 -3.30
CA GLN A 61 -16.12 -3.78 -4.46
C GLN A 61 -14.65 -4.18 -4.25
N LEU A 62 -13.84 -3.33 -3.60
CA LEU A 62 -12.45 -3.66 -3.26
C LEU A 62 -12.37 -4.79 -2.24
N VAL A 63 -13.26 -4.78 -1.24
CA VAL A 63 -13.39 -5.88 -0.28
C VAL A 63 -13.78 -7.18 -0.98
N GLN A 64 -14.70 -7.13 -1.95
CA GLN A 64 -15.09 -8.31 -2.73
C GLN A 64 -13.93 -8.85 -3.59
N LYS A 65 -13.08 -7.98 -4.15
CA LYS A 65 -11.85 -8.41 -4.85
C LYS A 65 -10.82 -9.04 -3.91
N GLY A 66 -10.86 -8.73 -2.63
CA GLY A 66 -10.01 -9.36 -1.61
C GLY A 66 -8.52 -9.13 -1.88
N HIS A 67 -7.76 -10.22 -2.04
CA HIS A 67 -6.30 -10.17 -2.18
C HIS A 67 -5.81 -9.34 -3.37
N ALA A 68 -6.53 -9.36 -4.50
CA ALA A 68 -6.14 -8.59 -5.69
C ALA A 68 -6.20 -7.07 -5.48
N ALA A 69 -6.95 -6.59 -4.49
CA ALA A 69 -7.06 -5.16 -4.18
C ALA A 69 -5.96 -4.67 -3.22
N VAL A 70 -5.27 -5.57 -2.52
CA VAL A 70 -4.25 -5.22 -1.51
C VAL A 70 -3.11 -4.36 -2.06
N PRO A 71 -2.45 -4.68 -3.20
CA PRO A 71 -1.37 -3.83 -3.71
C PRO A 71 -1.86 -2.44 -4.13
N CYS A 72 -3.05 -2.35 -4.74
CA CYS A 72 -3.65 -1.07 -5.15
C CYS A 72 -4.07 -0.23 -3.94
N LEU A 73 -4.54 -0.85 -2.86
CA LEU A 73 -4.87 -0.16 -1.61
C LEU A 73 -3.62 0.33 -0.88
N ARG A 74 -2.51 -0.43 -0.94
CA ARG A 74 -1.24 -0.03 -0.34
C ARG A 74 -0.64 1.20 -1.01
N SER A 75 -0.82 1.37 -2.33
CA SER A 75 -0.27 2.54 -3.04
C SER A 75 -0.95 3.86 -2.64
N ILE A 76 -2.23 3.83 -2.23
CA ILE A 76 -2.99 5.02 -1.83
C ILE A 76 -2.94 5.34 -0.33
N LEU A 77 -2.26 4.53 0.49
CA LEU A 77 -2.05 4.81 1.92
C LEU A 77 -1.19 6.05 2.18
N GLY A 78 -0.44 6.51 1.18
CA GLY A 78 0.38 7.73 1.23
C GLY A 78 -0.25 8.93 0.52
N ASP A 79 -1.53 8.89 0.15
CA ASP A 79 -2.18 10.01 -0.55
C ASP A 79 -2.21 11.28 0.33
N VAL A 80 -2.23 12.44 -0.31
CA VAL A 80 -2.29 13.74 0.37
C VAL A 80 -3.62 13.92 1.12
N ASP A 81 -4.70 13.35 0.58
CA ASP A 81 -6.05 13.46 1.12
C ASP A 81 -6.27 12.43 2.24
N ASP A 82 -6.62 12.92 3.43
CA ASP A 82 -6.89 12.10 4.61
C ASP A 82 -8.08 11.16 4.41
N ASN A 83 -9.09 11.56 3.64
CA ASN A 83 -10.23 10.69 3.33
C ASN A 83 -9.81 9.49 2.48
N VAL A 84 -8.89 9.70 1.53
CA VAL A 84 -8.33 8.64 0.69
C VAL A 84 -7.54 7.66 1.55
N ARG A 85 -6.64 8.17 2.41
CA ARG A 85 -5.86 7.33 3.33
C ARG A 85 -6.77 6.54 4.27
N TRP A 86 -7.79 7.19 4.83
CA TRP A 86 -8.77 6.56 5.71
C TRP A 86 -9.49 5.40 5.02
N GLN A 87 -10.00 5.62 3.82
CA GLN A 87 -10.69 4.58 3.05
C GLN A 87 -9.77 3.39 2.73
N ALA A 88 -8.51 3.66 2.41
CA ALA A 88 -7.53 2.61 2.14
C ALA A 88 -7.31 1.71 3.36
N VAL A 89 -7.11 2.33 4.53
CA VAL A 89 -6.94 1.64 5.82
C VAL A 89 -8.17 0.80 6.18
N VAL A 90 -9.38 1.37 6.00
CA VAL A 90 -10.64 0.68 6.29
C VAL A 90 -10.83 -0.52 5.35
N ALA A 91 -10.61 -0.32 4.05
CA ALA A 91 -10.76 -1.39 3.05
C ALA A 91 -9.80 -2.55 3.34
N LEU A 92 -8.54 -2.27 3.69
CA LEU A 92 -7.57 -3.31 4.08
C LEU A 92 -8.01 -4.07 5.34
N GLY A 93 -8.53 -3.37 6.35
CA GLY A 93 -9.07 -4.02 7.55
C GLY A 93 -10.27 -4.92 7.26
N ARG A 94 -11.15 -4.50 6.34
CA ARG A 94 -12.34 -5.25 5.92
C ARG A 94 -12.01 -6.46 5.02
N ILE A 95 -10.99 -6.36 4.16
CA ILE A 95 -10.47 -7.50 3.38
C ILE A 95 -10.04 -8.63 4.34
N GLY A 96 -9.44 -8.28 5.47
CA GLY A 96 -9.16 -9.23 6.53
C GLY A 96 -8.03 -10.21 6.20
N ARG A 97 -7.97 -11.30 6.98
CA ARG A 97 -6.94 -12.35 6.81
C ARG A 97 -7.33 -13.38 5.75
N PRO A 98 -6.35 -14.01 5.07
CA PRO A 98 -4.90 -13.76 5.18
C PRO A 98 -4.39 -12.62 4.29
N ALA A 99 -5.23 -12.15 3.35
CA ALA A 99 -4.85 -11.22 2.29
C ALA A 99 -4.23 -9.91 2.79
N ALA A 100 -4.80 -9.29 3.82
CA ALA A 100 -4.31 -8.01 4.36
C ALA A 100 -3.23 -8.17 5.45
N MET A 101 -2.65 -9.36 5.64
CA MET A 101 -1.48 -9.48 6.53
C MET A 101 -0.23 -8.82 5.96
N GLU A 102 -0.12 -8.74 4.62
CA GLU A 102 0.99 -8.08 3.94
C GLU A 102 1.00 -6.57 4.15
N SER A 103 -0.16 -5.97 4.45
CA SER A 103 -0.30 -4.52 4.70
C SER A 103 -0.16 -4.13 6.18
N VAL A 104 0.19 -5.08 7.06
CA VAL A 104 0.40 -4.82 8.49
C VAL A 104 1.44 -3.73 8.77
N PRO A 105 2.64 -3.69 8.12
CA PRO A 105 3.60 -2.64 8.41
C PRO A 105 3.07 -1.25 8.03
N GLU A 106 2.34 -1.13 6.92
CA GLU A 106 1.73 0.13 6.51
C GLU A 106 0.56 0.54 7.41
N LEU A 107 -0.25 -0.42 7.88
CA LEU A 107 -1.29 -0.15 8.87
C LEU A 107 -0.69 0.32 10.21
N ILE A 108 0.46 -0.21 10.61
CA ILE A 108 1.19 0.28 11.80
C ILE A 108 1.67 1.72 11.57
N ALA A 109 2.19 2.03 10.38
CA ALA A 109 2.58 3.40 10.04
C ALA A 109 1.38 4.37 10.04
N ALA A 110 0.22 3.93 9.53
CA ALA A 110 -1.02 4.72 9.54
C ALA A 110 -1.56 5.01 10.97
N CYS A 111 -1.18 4.23 11.98
CA CYS A 111 -1.47 4.59 13.37
C CYS A 111 -0.71 5.83 13.86
N GLY A 112 0.33 6.27 13.14
CA GLY A 112 1.04 7.54 13.35
C GLY A 112 0.62 8.66 12.41
N ASP A 113 -0.50 8.51 11.69
CA ASP A 113 -0.98 9.54 10.76
C ASP A 113 -1.31 10.85 11.48
N ARG A 114 -1.21 11.96 10.75
CA ARG A 114 -1.54 13.30 11.25
C ARG A 114 -3.04 13.41 11.55
N ASP A 115 -3.86 12.74 10.73
CA ASP A 115 -5.30 12.75 10.89
C ASP A 115 -5.77 11.75 11.97
N ALA A 116 -6.70 12.18 12.81
CA ALA A 116 -7.19 11.39 13.94
C ALA A 116 -8.09 10.22 13.49
N ASP A 117 -8.88 10.40 12.44
CA ASP A 117 -9.77 9.37 11.90
C ASP A 117 -8.95 8.26 11.22
N VAL A 118 -7.89 8.62 10.49
CA VAL A 118 -6.93 7.66 9.92
C VAL A 118 -6.25 6.85 11.02
N ARG A 119 -5.77 7.48 12.09
CA ARG A 119 -5.17 6.76 13.24
C ARG A 119 -6.15 5.78 13.88
N GLY A 120 -7.38 6.22 14.10
CA GLY A 120 -8.45 5.40 14.68
C GLY A 120 -8.79 4.20 13.79
N ALA A 121 -8.95 4.44 12.49
CA ALA A 121 -9.20 3.38 11.50
C ALA A 121 -8.06 2.36 11.47
N ALA A 122 -6.81 2.80 11.54
CA ALA A 122 -5.66 1.92 11.52
C ALA A 122 -5.64 0.98 12.73
N ALA A 123 -5.92 1.51 13.93
CA ALA A 123 -6.05 0.69 15.13
C ALA A 123 -7.18 -0.34 15.03
N VAL A 124 -8.33 0.05 14.47
CA VAL A 124 -9.47 -0.85 14.23
C VAL A 124 -9.10 -1.94 13.22
N SER A 125 -8.53 -1.59 12.07
CA SER A 125 -8.11 -2.52 11.03
C SER A 125 -7.10 -3.54 11.54
N LEU A 126 -6.11 -3.10 12.32
CA LEU A 126 -5.14 -4.00 12.97
C LEU A 126 -5.80 -4.94 14.00
N GLY A 127 -6.82 -4.46 14.71
CA GLY A 127 -7.65 -5.26 15.60
C GLY A 127 -8.48 -6.33 14.87
N LEU A 128 -9.09 -5.96 13.75
CA LEU A 128 -9.83 -6.88 12.85
C LEU A 128 -8.90 -7.97 12.30
N LEU A 129 -7.69 -7.58 11.92
CA LEU A 129 -6.65 -8.51 11.51
C LEU A 129 -6.07 -9.32 12.67
N ARG A 130 -6.57 -9.20 13.92
CA ARG A 130 -6.12 -9.95 15.11
C ARG A 130 -4.60 -10.03 15.27
N VAL A 131 -3.86 -9.04 14.78
CA VAL A 131 -2.39 -9.10 14.78
C VAL A 131 -1.90 -8.74 16.17
N LYS A 132 -1.39 -9.75 16.91
CA LYS A 132 -0.83 -9.54 18.26
C LYS A 132 0.27 -8.47 18.25
N ARG A 133 1.18 -8.49 17.27
CA ARG A 133 2.23 -7.46 17.11
C ARG A 133 1.69 -6.05 16.92
N ALA A 134 0.56 -5.92 16.24
CA ALA A 134 -0.05 -4.62 15.99
C ALA A 134 -0.69 -4.05 17.27
N ARG A 135 -1.22 -4.91 18.15
CA ARG A 135 -1.68 -4.50 19.48
C ARG A 135 -0.55 -3.84 20.27
N ASP A 136 0.64 -4.43 20.27
CA ASP A 136 1.78 -3.89 21.00
C ASP A 136 2.25 -2.56 20.38
N ALA A 137 2.29 -2.47 19.04
CA ALA A 137 2.60 -1.24 18.32
C ALA A 137 1.58 -0.10 18.62
N VAL A 138 0.29 -0.39 18.53
CA VAL A 138 -0.80 0.55 18.89
C VAL A 138 -0.70 0.96 20.36
N SER A 139 -0.37 0.04 21.27
CA SER A 139 -0.19 0.35 22.69
C SER A 139 1.00 1.26 22.99
N ARG A 140 2.02 1.27 22.14
CA ARG A 140 3.17 2.19 22.22
C ARG A 140 2.80 3.55 21.65
N LEU A 141 2.19 3.58 20.46
CA LEU A 141 1.70 4.83 19.86
C LEU A 141 0.71 5.59 20.75
N ARG A 142 -0.19 4.87 21.45
CA ARG A 142 -1.11 5.48 22.42
C ARG A 142 -0.39 6.14 23.61
N ARG A 143 0.80 5.68 23.96
CA ARG A 143 1.63 6.27 25.03
C ARG A 143 2.48 7.44 24.53
N ASP A 144 2.85 7.44 23.26
CA ASP A 144 3.86 8.34 22.71
C ASP A 144 3.29 9.62 22.07
N GLY A 145 1.97 9.78 21.93
CA GLY A 145 1.42 10.95 21.23
C GLY A 145 -0.07 11.23 21.43
N GLN A 146 -0.41 11.88 22.53
CA GLN A 146 -1.52 12.83 22.57
C GLN A 146 -1.02 14.11 23.27
N PRO A 147 -0.95 15.27 22.58
CA PRO A 147 -1.23 16.53 23.26
C PRO A 147 -2.71 16.58 23.68
#